data_AF-A0A3E3DQW8-F1
#
_entry.id   AF-A0A3E3DQW8-F1
#
_cell.length_a   1.000
_cell.length_b   1.000
_cell.length_c   1.000
_cell.angle_alpha   90.00
_cell.angle_beta   90.00
_cell.angle_gamma   90.00
#
_symmetry.space_group_name_H-M   'P 1'
#
loop_
_entity.id
_entity.type
_entity.pdbx_description
1 polymer ?
#
loop_
_entity_poly.entity_id
_entity_poly.type
_entity_poly.pdbx_seq_one_letter_code
_entity_poly.pdbx_strand_id
1 'polypeptide(L)'
;MNQLLRRGLFLVMAGAILMTGCQSKNGDQAFEDTEAEGNGSAVGAETVITGKGDSVSVTGTGAAVDQRVVTITAAGTYRLSGEITDGQIAVNAGKEDEVRLILDGFTISNASSSAVYGIKSGSITITTEEGTDNYISDGTQYQYEEEGADEPDAAVFSKDDIILEGSGTLTVTGNYGCGIRSKDDLTVKSGTYVIDAVQDAMKGKDSVEIEGGTFTLNAGEDGIQASNDEEEDKGYVKISDGTFSITAAAKGIKAETLLEVTGGTIDIDSEDDAVHCNGDVNITGGTFTIATGDDGIHADNQVVIDDGTITIIESYEGIEGLTIDINGGVIDVTSEDDGLNAAGGNDGSGNLESGMEGRPGGPGGTFGSTEGAYIKITGGEIKVSASGDGIDSNGDFYMEGGTVIVEGPTDNGNGTLDYDGTGTISGGTFMGTGSSGMLQSFSSDSTQNVIVVYFADTKTAGTEWTLTSGDETVMLSGNPDKEYSSLIISSPELKDGETYQLAAGEESMEITVSGIITQSGIRSGMEGGPGSGMEGGPGSGTDDFKNNGPRNRGSGDNVPEKGGESGIIDNPQQGGGMRGNRGADGSGGGEPGEEPRPGTPQSDGEQWEGAEPAQESAQDAES
;
A
#
# COMPACT_ATOMS: atom_id res chain seq x y z
N MET A 1 17.27 -21.89 4.20
CA MET A 1 16.66 -22.73 3.13
C MET A 1 15.24 -22.23 2.81
N ASN A 2 14.95 -20.92 3.03
CA ASN A 2 13.61 -20.30 3.01
C ASN A 2 13.57 -19.07 2.07
N GLN A 3 14.19 -19.13 0.89
CA GLN A 3 14.04 -18.09 -0.14
C GLN A 3 13.62 -18.65 -1.50
N LEU A 4 13.29 -19.94 -1.57
CA LEU A 4 12.95 -20.64 -2.82
C LEU A 4 11.47 -21.08 -2.90
N LEU A 5 10.61 -20.57 -2.02
CA LEU A 5 9.16 -20.82 -2.03
C LEU A 5 8.29 -19.58 -2.30
N ARG A 6 8.88 -18.39 -2.51
CA ARG A 6 8.17 -17.15 -2.90
C ARG A 6 7.67 -17.13 -4.37
N ARG A 7 7.48 -18.30 -4.99
CA ARG A 7 6.96 -18.39 -6.36
C ARG A 7 5.98 -19.54 -6.48
N GLY A 8 4.70 -19.22 -6.39
CA GLY A 8 3.67 -19.96 -7.11
C GLY A 8 2.43 -20.29 -6.28
N LEU A 9 1.40 -19.46 -6.40
CA LEU A 9 0.10 -19.91 -6.91
C LEU A 9 -0.70 -18.74 -7.51
N PHE A 10 -0.22 -18.18 -8.63
CA PHE A 10 -1.05 -17.31 -9.47
C PHE A 10 -2.15 -18.14 -10.11
N LEU A 11 -3.34 -18.12 -9.52
CA LEU A 11 -4.56 -18.60 -10.17
C LEU A 11 -5.17 -17.42 -10.93
N VAL A 12 -4.83 -17.28 -12.21
CA VAL A 12 -5.55 -16.37 -13.12
C VAL A 12 -6.99 -16.88 -13.20
N MET A 13 -7.90 -16.28 -12.43
CA MET A 13 -9.34 -16.43 -12.67
C MET A 13 -9.67 -15.67 -13.94
N ALA A 14 -9.64 -16.38 -15.07
CA ALA A 14 -10.23 -15.91 -16.32
C ALA A 14 -11.75 -15.78 -16.12
N GLY A 15 -12.20 -14.56 -15.80
CA GLY A 15 -13.61 -14.20 -15.78
C GLY A 15 -14.23 -14.38 -17.17
N ALA A 16 -15.11 -15.37 -17.31
CA ALA A 16 -15.89 -15.59 -18.52
C ALA A 16 -16.93 -14.48 -18.69
N ILE A 17 -16.70 -13.55 -19.62
CA ILE A 17 -17.69 -12.55 -20.03
C ILE A 17 -18.83 -13.24 -20.78
N LEU A 18 -19.94 -13.43 -20.10
CA LEU A 18 -21.24 -13.81 -20.69
C LEU A 18 -21.81 -12.61 -21.46
N MET A 19 -21.50 -12.54 -22.75
CA MET A 19 -22.18 -11.66 -23.71
C MET A 19 -23.67 -12.05 -23.81
N THR A 20 -24.54 -11.33 -23.09
CA THR A 20 -25.98 -11.42 -23.26
C THR A 20 -26.39 -10.55 -24.45
N GLY A 21 -26.66 -11.19 -25.58
CA GLY A 21 -27.16 -10.52 -26.78
C GLY A 21 -28.59 -10.01 -26.61
N CYS A 22 -28.79 -8.70 -26.79
CA CYS A 22 -30.09 -8.13 -27.07
C CYS A 22 -30.27 -7.93 -28.58
N GLN A 23 -31.20 -8.70 -29.15
CA GLN A 23 -31.74 -8.49 -30.49
C GLN A 23 -32.56 -7.20 -30.55
N SER A 24 -32.20 -6.28 -31.45
CA SER A 24 -33.10 -5.19 -31.87
C SER A 24 -33.75 -5.53 -33.22
N LYS A 25 -35.06 -5.26 -33.29
CA LYS A 25 -35.96 -5.59 -34.40
C LYS A 25 -35.91 -4.51 -35.49
N ASN A 26 -36.04 -4.98 -36.74
CA ASN A 26 -36.26 -4.19 -37.94
C ASN A 26 -37.35 -3.12 -37.80
N GLY A 27 -37.03 -1.92 -38.31
CA GLY A 27 -37.96 -0.85 -38.66
C GLY A 27 -37.41 -0.10 -39.87
N ASP A 28 -37.79 -0.55 -41.05
CA ASP A 28 -37.52 0.04 -42.36
C ASP A 28 -38.26 1.37 -42.50
N GLN A 29 -37.56 2.49 -42.74
CA GLN A 29 -38.09 3.70 -43.39
C GLN A 29 -36.92 4.44 -44.06
N ALA A 30 -36.94 4.40 -45.40
CA ALA A 30 -36.11 5.22 -46.26
C ALA A 30 -36.36 6.72 -46.03
N PHE A 31 -35.30 7.48 -45.84
CA PHE A 31 -35.31 8.93 -46.00
C PHE A 31 -34.14 9.34 -46.90
N GLU A 32 -34.45 10.24 -47.82
CA GLU A 32 -33.64 10.69 -48.93
C GLU A 32 -32.32 11.33 -48.48
N ASP A 33 -31.27 10.90 -49.17
CA ASP A 33 -29.92 11.46 -49.15
C ASP A 33 -29.94 12.94 -49.52
N THR A 34 -29.58 13.79 -48.56
CA THR A 34 -29.22 15.19 -48.81
C THR A 34 -27.86 15.38 -48.18
N GLU A 35 -26.82 15.34 -49.01
CA GLU A 35 -25.46 15.68 -48.62
C GLU A 35 -25.43 17.08 -48.02
N ALA A 36 -25.29 17.13 -46.70
CA ALA A 36 -24.83 18.30 -45.98
C ALA A 36 -23.32 18.14 -45.83
N GLU A 37 -22.55 18.94 -46.58
CA GLU A 37 -21.13 19.11 -46.35
C GLU A 37 -20.90 19.60 -44.90
N GLY A 38 -20.62 18.64 -44.03
CA GLY A 38 -20.12 18.88 -42.70
C GLY A 38 -18.70 19.37 -42.81
N ASN A 39 -18.51 20.64 -42.43
CA ASN A 39 -17.24 21.31 -42.25
C ASN A 39 -16.31 20.45 -41.36
N GLY A 40 -15.51 19.60 -41.99
CA GLY A 40 -14.49 18.81 -41.33
C GLY A 40 -13.55 19.74 -40.60
N SER A 41 -13.54 19.65 -39.27
CA SER A 41 -12.46 20.22 -38.47
C SER A 41 -11.19 19.55 -38.98
N ALA A 42 -10.34 20.33 -39.65
CA ALA A 42 -9.10 19.84 -40.23
C ALA A 42 -8.23 19.30 -39.08
N VAL A 43 -8.18 17.98 -38.95
CA VAL A 43 -7.11 17.30 -38.21
C VAL A 43 -5.82 17.81 -38.84
N GLY A 44 -4.96 18.46 -38.05
CA GLY A 44 -3.65 18.89 -38.54
C GLY A 44 -2.93 17.69 -39.16
N ALA A 45 -2.17 17.91 -40.23
CA ALA A 45 -1.45 16.82 -40.87
C ALA A 45 -0.48 16.17 -39.86
N GLU A 46 -0.67 14.88 -39.58
CA GLU A 46 0.24 14.09 -38.75
C GLU A 46 1.66 14.14 -39.33
N THR A 47 2.67 14.25 -38.46
CA THR A 47 4.07 14.05 -38.84
C THR A 47 4.46 12.61 -38.57
N VAL A 48 4.90 11.89 -39.60
CA VAL A 48 5.26 10.47 -39.51
C VAL A 48 6.76 10.33 -39.27
N ILE A 49 7.13 9.62 -38.21
CA ILE A 49 8.51 9.28 -37.83
C ILE A 49 8.64 7.76 -37.91
N THR A 50 9.53 7.27 -38.78
CA THR A 50 9.74 5.82 -38.95
C THR A 50 11.19 5.47 -38.69
N GLY A 51 11.41 4.62 -37.68
CA GLY A 51 12.68 4.01 -37.37
C GLY A 51 13.02 2.85 -38.31
N LYS A 52 14.30 2.73 -38.68
CA LYS A 52 14.83 1.67 -39.56
C LYS A 52 16.11 1.06 -38.99
N GLY A 53 16.17 0.89 -37.68
CA GLY A 53 17.35 0.51 -36.91
C GLY A 53 18.25 1.72 -36.67
N ASP A 54 19.30 1.86 -37.49
CA ASP A 54 20.34 2.87 -37.34
C ASP A 54 20.02 4.22 -38.02
N SER A 55 18.83 4.35 -38.61
CA SER A 55 18.38 5.56 -39.30
C SER A 55 16.90 5.84 -39.07
N VAL A 56 16.51 7.11 -39.24
CA VAL A 56 15.13 7.58 -39.03
C VAL A 56 14.67 8.39 -40.24
N SER A 57 13.42 8.22 -40.66
CA SER A 57 12.77 9.08 -41.65
C SER A 57 11.63 9.88 -41.06
N VAL A 58 11.58 11.18 -41.37
CA VAL A 58 10.52 12.10 -40.95
C VAL A 58 9.77 12.61 -42.18
N THR A 59 8.45 12.48 -42.19
CA THR A 59 7.55 13.03 -43.22
C THR A 59 6.51 13.92 -42.55
N GLY A 60 6.62 15.24 -42.73
CA GLY A 60 5.77 16.23 -42.07
C GLY A 60 6.58 17.44 -41.63
N THR A 61 6.11 18.15 -40.61
CA THR A 61 6.72 19.38 -40.08
C THR A 61 6.81 19.35 -38.56
N GLY A 62 7.67 20.17 -37.96
CA GLY A 62 7.79 20.28 -36.51
C GLY A 62 8.73 19.26 -35.86
N ALA A 63 9.15 18.21 -36.58
CA ALA A 63 10.23 17.32 -36.19
C ALA A 63 11.43 17.44 -37.14
N ALA A 64 12.63 17.41 -36.58
CA ALA A 64 13.89 17.31 -37.31
C ALA A 64 14.68 16.10 -36.79
N VAL A 65 15.52 15.51 -37.64
CA VAL A 65 16.40 14.41 -37.25
C VAL A 65 17.86 14.84 -37.42
N ASP A 66 18.65 14.63 -36.37
CA ASP A 66 20.11 14.60 -36.45
C ASP A 66 20.58 13.20 -36.04
N GLN A 67 21.14 12.46 -36.99
CA GLN A 67 21.49 11.04 -36.83
C GLN A 67 20.29 10.20 -36.33
N ARG A 68 20.26 9.85 -35.04
CA ARG A 68 19.23 9.02 -34.40
C ARG A 68 18.46 9.79 -33.32
N VAL A 69 18.69 11.10 -33.21
CA VAL A 69 17.95 11.99 -32.33
C VAL A 69 16.89 12.70 -33.15
N VAL A 70 15.62 12.48 -32.81
CA VAL A 70 14.47 13.19 -33.38
C VAL A 70 14.08 14.29 -32.42
N THR A 71 14.23 15.55 -32.84
CA THR A 71 13.83 16.71 -32.05
C THR A 71 12.49 17.24 -32.54
N ILE A 72 11.48 17.19 -31.68
CA ILE A 72 10.15 17.79 -31.88
C ILE A 72 10.17 19.21 -31.28
N THR A 73 9.74 20.19 -32.07
CA THR A 73 9.90 21.63 -31.77
C THR A 73 8.62 22.45 -31.85
N ALA A 74 7.48 21.80 -32.10
CA ALA A 74 6.19 22.45 -32.21
C ALA A 74 5.08 21.53 -31.66
N ALA A 75 3.98 22.14 -31.21
CA ALA A 75 2.74 21.42 -30.92
C ALA A 75 2.29 20.58 -32.13
N GLY A 76 1.67 19.42 -31.88
CA GLY A 76 1.10 18.60 -32.93
C GLY A 76 1.11 17.11 -32.64
N THR A 77 0.68 16.34 -33.64
CA THR A 77 0.59 14.88 -33.58
C THR A 77 1.69 14.25 -34.42
N TYR A 78 2.42 13.34 -33.79
CA TYR A 78 3.55 12.62 -34.34
C TYR A 78 3.26 11.13 -34.25
N ARG A 79 3.24 10.43 -35.39
CA ARG A 79 3.04 8.97 -35.44
C ARG A 79 4.39 8.29 -35.60
N LEU A 80 4.73 7.42 -34.65
CA LEU A 80 6.00 6.72 -34.54
C LEU A 80 5.79 5.24 -34.85
N SER A 81 6.66 4.68 -35.69
CA SER A 81 6.64 3.25 -36.03
C SER A 81 8.03 2.73 -36.39
N GLY A 82 8.20 1.40 -36.38
CA GLY A 82 9.49 0.77 -36.64
C GLY A 82 10.46 0.90 -35.47
N GLU A 83 11.76 0.69 -35.73
CA GLU A 83 12.77 0.55 -34.69
C GLU A 83 13.83 1.66 -34.77
N ILE A 84 14.17 2.29 -33.65
CA ILE A 84 15.33 3.19 -33.53
C ILE A 84 16.28 2.60 -32.49
N THR A 85 17.45 2.12 -32.92
CA THR A 85 18.48 1.60 -32.02
C THR A 85 19.40 2.72 -31.58
N ASP A 86 19.61 2.89 -30.28
CA ASP A 86 20.50 3.93 -29.72
C ASP A 86 20.17 5.34 -30.26
N GLY A 87 18.90 5.73 -30.10
CA GLY A 87 18.36 7.03 -30.49
C GLY A 87 17.47 7.64 -29.41
N GLN A 88 16.93 8.83 -29.70
CA GLN A 88 16.14 9.58 -28.73
C GLN A 88 15.00 10.34 -29.43
N ILE A 89 13.82 10.34 -28.82
CA ILE A 89 12.75 11.30 -29.11
C ILE A 89 12.86 12.44 -28.11
N ALA A 90 13.38 13.59 -28.55
CA ALA A 90 13.54 14.78 -27.73
C ALA A 90 12.41 15.79 -28.02
N VAL A 91 11.55 16.05 -27.05
CA VAL A 91 10.46 17.04 -27.16
C VAL A 91 10.93 18.36 -26.54
N ASN A 92 11.17 19.36 -27.40
CA ASN A 92 11.60 20.71 -27.03
C ASN A 92 10.76 21.73 -27.79
N ALA A 93 9.45 21.68 -27.56
CA ALA A 93 8.44 22.57 -28.13
C ALA A 93 8.29 23.87 -27.30
N GLY A 94 7.18 24.60 -27.44
CA GLY A 94 6.81 25.68 -26.52
C GLY A 94 6.31 25.17 -25.16
N LYS A 95 6.42 25.97 -24.09
CA LYS A 95 5.93 25.59 -22.73
C LYS A 95 4.39 25.46 -22.64
N GLU A 96 3.67 25.92 -23.66
CA GLU A 96 2.22 25.76 -23.79
C GLU A 96 1.86 24.78 -24.93
N ASP A 97 2.86 24.20 -25.60
CA ASP A 97 2.64 23.35 -26.76
C ASP A 97 2.32 21.92 -26.32
N GLU A 98 1.16 21.43 -26.73
CA GLU A 98 0.77 20.03 -26.54
C GLU A 98 1.34 19.16 -27.66
N VAL A 99 2.07 18.10 -27.28
CA VAL A 99 2.68 17.15 -28.22
C VAL A 99 2.06 15.78 -28.01
N ARG A 100 1.54 15.19 -29.08
CA ARG A 100 1.01 13.82 -29.07
C ARG A 100 1.93 12.88 -29.83
N LEU A 101 2.40 11.82 -29.17
CA LEU A 101 3.20 10.73 -29.70
C LEU A 101 2.29 9.50 -29.84
N ILE A 102 1.91 9.14 -31.07
CA ILE A 102 1.17 7.90 -31.35
C ILE A 102 2.19 6.80 -31.61
N LEU A 103 2.23 5.78 -30.75
CA LEU A 103 3.10 4.62 -30.88
C LEU A 103 2.36 3.52 -31.66
N ASP A 104 2.82 3.23 -32.87
CA ASP A 104 2.19 2.33 -33.84
C ASP A 104 3.18 1.24 -34.25
N GLY A 105 3.41 0.29 -33.33
CA GLY A 105 4.43 -0.75 -33.47
C GLY A 105 5.83 -0.15 -33.43
N PHE A 106 6.10 0.68 -32.43
CA PHE A 106 7.33 1.45 -32.28
C PHE A 106 8.26 0.87 -31.21
N THR A 107 9.54 0.73 -31.56
CA THR A 107 10.61 0.33 -30.64
C THR A 107 11.70 1.38 -30.63
N ILE A 108 12.14 1.79 -29.45
CA ILE A 108 13.31 2.66 -29.30
C ILE A 108 14.18 2.24 -28.12
N SER A 109 15.49 2.29 -28.32
CA SER A 109 16.48 2.19 -27.24
C SER A 109 17.42 3.38 -27.25
N ASN A 110 17.94 3.78 -26.08
CA ASN A 110 19.01 4.77 -25.94
C ASN A 110 20.05 4.24 -24.97
N ALA A 111 21.33 4.09 -25.36
CA ALA A 111 22.32 3.47 -24.48
C ALA A 111 22.91 4.42 -23.43
N SER A 112 22.64 5.73 -23.52
CA SER A 112 23.33 6.76 -22.71
C SER A 112 22.42 7.85 -22.15
N SER A 113 21.11 7.76 -22.32
CA SER A 113 20.13 8.73 -21.81
C SER A 113 18.71 8.13 -21.92
N SER A 114 17.68 8.91 -21.63
CA SER A 114 16.28 8.55 -21.87
C SER A 114 16.01 8.31 -23.35
N ALA A 115 15.16 7.34 -23.65
CA ALA A 115 14.70 7.10 -25.02
C ALA A 115 13.64 8.13 -25.45
N VAL A 116 12.77 8.56 -24.52
CA VAL A 116 11.85 9.69 -24.72
C VAL A 116 12.18 10.75 -23.68
N TYR A 117 12.53 11.95 -24.14
CA TYR A 117 12.94 13.06 -23.28
C TYR A 117 12.13 14.34 -23.57
N GLY A 118 11.19 14.65 -22.68
CA GLY A 118 10.49 15.92 -22.58
C GLY A 118 11.37 16.98 -21.95
N ILE A 119 12.05 17.77 -22.78
CA ILE A 119 12.86 18.90 -22.35
C ILE A 119 11.97 20.10 -22.01
N LYS A 120 10.96 20.33 -22.85
CA LYS A 120 10.01 21.44 -22.71
C LYS A 120 8.79 21.23 -23.62
N SER A 121 7.61 21.32 -23.03
CA SER A 121 6.27 21.21 -23.63
C SER A 121 5.23 21.78 -22.64
N GLY A 122 3.98 21.91 -23.07
CA GLY A 122 2.86 21.96 -22.12
C GLY A 122 2.57 20.57 -21.58
N SER A 123 2.43 19.60 -22.48
CA SER A 123 2.28 18.18 -22.13
C SER A 123 2.77 17.27 -23.25
N ILE A 124 3.10 16.04 -22.88
CA ILE A 124 3.36 14.93 -23.80
C ILE A 124 2.27 13.88 -23.62
N THR A 125 1.37 13.76 -24.61
CA THR A 125 0.43 12.64 -24.67
C THR A 125 1.04 11.48 -25.44
N ILE A 126 1.20 10.32 -24.82
CA ILE A 126 1.60 9.07 -25.46
C ILE A 126 0.35 8.21 -25.69
N THR A 127 0.02 7.97 -26.96
CA THR A 127 -1.12 7.13 -27.37
C THR A 127 -0.60 5.80 -27.92
N THR A 128 -0.96 4.66 -27.31
CA THR A 128 -0.66 3.34 -27.88
C THR A 128 -1.73 2.90 -28.87
N GLU A 129 -1.35 2.69 -30.13
CA GLU A 129 -2.27 2.28 -31.19
C GLU A 129 -2.79 0.87 -30.96
N GLU A 130 -4.08 0.66 -31.25
CA GLU A 130 -4.76 -0.62 -31.02
C GLU A 130 -4.04 -1.80 -31.70
N GLY A 131 -3.84 -2.89 -30.94
CA GLY A 131 -3.25 -4.11 -31.48
C GLY A 131 -1.75 -4.01 -31.79
N THR A 132 -1.08 -2.98 -31.30
CA THR A 132 0.37 -2.82 -31.44
C THR A 132 1.09 -3.05 -30.11
N ASP A 133 2.29 -3.63 -30.21
CA ASP A 133 3.24 -3.70 -29.11
C ASP A 133 4.33 -2.65 -29.32
N ASN A 134 4.62 -1.88 -28.28
CA ASN A 134 5.57 -0.78 -28.32
C ASN A 134 6.60 -0.95 -27.21
N TYR A 135 7.87 -0.61 -27.48
CA TYR A 135 8.98 -0.88 -26.57
C TYR A 135 9.86 0.35 -26.42
N ILE A 136 10.09 0.78 -25.18
CA ILE A 136 10.98 1.90 -24.84
C ILE A 136 12.00 1.41 -23.82
N SER A 137 13.28 1.62 -24.07
CA SER A 137 14.33 1.25 -23.11
C SER A 137 15.48 2.27 -23.10
N ASP A 138 16.00 2.59 -21.93
CA ASP A 138 17.18 3.45 -21.78
C ASP A 138 18.45 2.65 -21.44
N GLY A 139 19.54 3.36 -21.17
CA GLY A 139 20.84 2.79 -20.86
C GLY A 139 20.97 2.52 -19.36
N THR A 140 21.94 1.71 -18.97
CA THR A 140 22.26 1.51 -17.54
C THR A 140 23.03 2.67 -16.92
N GLN A 141 23.52 3.62 -17.73
CA GLN A 141 24.32 4.76 -17.32
C GLN A 141 23.97 5.96 -18.21
N TYR A 142 23.73 7.12 -17.59
CA TYR A 142 23.43 8.34 -18.33
C TYR A 142 24.66 9.23 -18.53
N GLN A 143 24.71 9.87 -19.69
CA GLN A 143 25.71 10.87 -20.03
C GLN A 143 25.02 12.23 -20.11
N TYR A 144 25.39 13.12 -19.19
CA TYR A 144 24.88 14.47 -19.15
C TYR A 144 25.81 15.44 -19.89
N GLU A 145 25.21 16.40 -20.58
CA GLU A 145 25.94 17.49 -21.24
C GLU A 145 26.55 18.46 -20.21
N GLU A 146 25.88 18.64 -19.07
CA GLU A 146 26.30 19.53 -17.99
C GLU A 146 26.83 18.75 -16.79
N GLU A 147 28.01 19.15 -16.28
CA GLU A 147 28.60 18.54 -15.09
C GLU A 147 27.72 18.80 -13.86
N GLY A 148 27.30 17.72 -13.20
CA GLY A 148 26.44 17.77 -12.01
C GLY A 148 24.94 17.79 -12.31
N ALA A 149 24.52 17.67 -13.57
CA ALA A 149 23.13 17.39 -13.89
C ALA A 149 22.73 15.98 -13.44
N ASP A 150 21.48 15.84 -13.05
CA ASP A 150 20.81 14.65 -12.55
C ASP A 150 19.57 14.30 -13.40
N GLU A 151 19.34 15.03 -14.49
CA GLU A 151 18.21 14.83 -15.38
C GLU A 151 18.64 14.75 -16.86
N PRO A 152 17.95 13.93 -17.68
CA PRO A 152 16.80 13.09 -17.30
C PRO A 152 17.23 11.84 -16.50
N ASP A 153 16.30 11.14 -15.87
CA ASP A 153 16.59 9.96 -15.02
C ASP A 153 15.55 8.83 -15.14
N ALA A 154 14.85 8.76 -16.27
CA ALA A 154 13.86 7.72 -16.57
C ALA A 154 13.84 7.36 -18.06
N ALA A 155 13.42 6.14 -18.41
CA ALA A 155 13.36 5.72 -19.81
C ALA A 155 12.39 6.59 -20.65
N VAL A 156 11.26 6.95 -20.04
CA VAL A 156 10.38 8.04 -20.47
C VAL A 156 10.43 9.13 -19.42
N PHE A 157 11.08 10.25 -19.71
CA PHE A 157 11.22 11.37 -18.78
C PHE A 157 10.62 12.64 -19.39
N SER A 158 9.92 13.44 -18.60
CA SER A 158 9.45 14.77 -18.99
C SER A 158 9.62 15.78 -17.86
N LYS A 159 10.03 17.01 -18.19
CA LYS A 159 10.02 18.17 -17.29
C LYS A 159 8.64 18.78 -17.09
N ASP A 160 7.66 18.32 -17.87
CA ASP A 160 6.27 18.77 -17.89
C ASP A 160 5.34 17.55 -17.92
N ASP A 161 4.02 17.75 -17.94
CA ASP A 161 3.02 16.68 -17.85
C ASP A 161 3.20 15.54 -18.86
N ILE A 162 2.93 14.32 -18.39
CA ILE A 162 2.79 13.14 -19.23
C ILE A 162 1.36 12.63 -19.13
N ILE A 163 0.75 12.36 -20.29
CA ILE A 163 -0.57 11.73 -20.39
C ILE A 163 -0.42 10.43 -21.17
N LEU A 164 -0.82 9.31 -20.59
CA LEU A 164 -0.81 8.00 -21.22
C LEU A 164 -2.25 7.59 -21.58
N GLU A 165 -2.47 7.20 -22.83
CA GLU A 165 -3.76 6.71 -23.31
C GLU A 165 -3.60 5.70 -24.46
N GLY A 166 -4.70 5.10 -24.90
CA GLY A 166 -4.71 4.14 -25.99
C GLY A 166 -5.03 2.72 -25.53
N SER A 167 -4.97 1.78 -26.47
CA SER A 167 -5.36 0.37 -26.26
C SER A 167 -4.29 -0.63 -26.70
N GLY A 168 -3.17 -0.17 -27.25
CA GLY A 168 -1.99 -0.99 -27.47
C GLY A 168 -1.19 -1.22 -26.19
N THR A 169 -0.19 -2.10 -26.30
CA THR A 169 0.75 -2.40 -25.21
C THR A 169 1.96 -1.46 -25.28
N LEU A 170 2.38 -0.94 -24.14
CA LEU A 170 3.68 -0.28 -23.98
C LEU A 170 4.51 -1.03 -22.93
N THR A 171 5.65 -1.56 -23.36
CA THR A 171 6.69 -2.09 -22.49
C THR A 171 7.79 -1.04 -22.30
N VAL A 172 8.09 -0.71 -21.05
CA VAL A 172 9.15 0.23 -20.67
C VAL A 172 10.19 -0.48 -19.82
N THR A 173 11.46 -0.35 -20.18
CA THR A 173 12.59 -0.85 -19.38
C THR A 173 13.47 0.32 -18.96
N GLY A 174 13.33 0.75 -17.71
CA GLY A 174 14.14 1.76 -17.02
C GLY A 174 15.38 1.12 -16.37
N ASN A 175 16.45 1.00 -17.14
CA ASN A 175 17.72 0.43 -16.73
C ASN A 175 18.59 1.37 -15.88
N TYR A 176 18.35 2.69 -15.93
CA TYR A 176 19.10 3.67 -15.15
C TYR A 176 18.41 4.05 -13.84
N GLY A 177 17.13 4.41 -13.94
CA GLY A 177 16.32 4.93 -12.84
C GLY A 177 14.86 4.51 -13.00
N CYS A 178 13.95 5.48 -13.02
CA CYS A 178 12.53 5.20 -13.14
C CYS A 178 12.14 4.66 -14.54
N GLY A 179 11.00 4.00 -14.64
CA GLY A 179 10.41 3.63 -15.92
C GLY A 179 9.84 4.85 -16.65
N ILE A 180 8.77 5.42 -16.08
CA ILE A 180 8.10 6.62 -16.59
C ILE A 180 8.11 7.70 -15.51
N ARG A 181 8.63 8.89 -15.82
CA ARG A 181 8.70 10.00 -14.88
C ARG A 181 8.27 11.34 -15.47
N SER A 182 7.36 12.01 -14.79
CA SER A 182 7.01 13.43 -14.98
C SER A 182 7.56 14.25 -13.82
N LYS A 183 8.09 15.45 -14.11
CA LYS A 183 8.43 16.46 -13.07
C LYS A 183 7.25 17.33 -12.68
N ASP A 184 6.12 17.18 -13.36
CA ASP A 184 4.81 17.76 -13.03
C ASP A 184 3.83 16.57 -12.85
N ASP A 185 2.70 16.54 -13.59
CA ASP A 185 1.67 15.50 -13.46
C ASP A 185 1.91 14.28 -14.36
N LEU A 186 1.52 13.09 -13.89
CA LEU A 186 1.44 11.86 -14.67
C LEU A 186 0.01 11.33 -14.67
N THR A 187 -0.67 11.42 -15.81
CA THR A 187 -2.05 10.93 -15.98
C THR A 187 -2.08 9.68 -16.85
N VAL A 188 -2.83 8.66 -16.44
CA VAL A 188 -3.11 7.45 -17.23
C VAL A 188 -4.61 7.30 -17.42
N LYS A 189 -5.08 7.43 -18.66
CA LYS A 189 -6.51 7.28 -18.98
C LYS A 189 -6.91 5.85 -19.29
N SER A 190 -6.04 5.14 -20.01
CA SER A 190 -6.24 3.76 -20.45
C SER A 190 -4.93 3.19 -21.00
N GLY A 191 -4.84 1.88 -21.16
CA GLY A 191 -3.72 1.23 -21.86
C GLY A 191 -3.30 -0.07 -21.18
N THR A 192 -2.29 -0.72 -21.76
CA THR A 192 -1.59 -1.85 -21.12
C THR A 192 -0.11 -1.49 -20.97
N TYR A 193 0.38 -1.46 -19.73
CA TYR A 193 1.72 -1.03 -19.38
C TYR A 193 2.47 -2.15 -18.68
N VAL A 194 3.62 -2.54 -19.23
CA VAL A 194 4.56 -3.48 -18.61
C VAL A 194 5.85 -2.74 -18.34
N ILE A 195 6.16 -2.49 -17.08
CA ILE A 195 7.28 -1.61 -16.71
C ILE A 195 8.23 -2.36 -15.79
N ASP A 196 9.48 -2.48 -16.22
CA ASP A 196 10.60 -2.96 -15.40
C ASP A 196 11.54 -1.77 -15.15
N ALA A 197 11.72 -1.35 -13.89
CA ALA A 197 12.53 -0.19 -13.53
C ALA A 197 13.51 -0.52 -12.40
N VAL A 198 14.71 0.08 -12.45
CA VAL A 198 15.71 -0.02 -11.36
C VAL A 198 15.28 0.78 -10.14
N GLN A 199 14.51 1.85 -10.33
CA GLN A 199 13.85 2.62 -9.27
C GLN A 199 12.33 2.50 -9.42
N ASP A 200 11.62 3.62 -9.38
CA ASP A 200 10.15 3.63 -9.45
C ASP A 200 9.64 3.24 -10.84
N ALA A 201 8.58 2.43 -10.91
CA ALA A 201 8.00 2.10 -12.21
C ALA A 201 7.29 3.32 -12.84
N MET A 202 6.45 4.01 -12.06
CA MET A 202 5.75 5.23 -12.47
C MET A 202 5.88 6.32 -11.42
N LYS A 203 6.41 7.50 -11.81
CA LYS A 203 6.63 8.63 -10.91
C LYS A 203 6.08 9.93 -11.48
N GLY A 204 5.12 10.53 -10.81
CA GLY A 204 4.75 11.94 -10.98
C GLY A 204 5.38 12.76 -9.86
N LYS A 205 5.75 14.00 -10.12
CA LYS A 205 6.15 14.87 -9.00
C LYS A 205 4.88 15.37 -8.32
N ASP A 206 4.02 16.02 -9.10
CA ASP A 206 2.87 16.75 -8.58
C ASP A 206 1.65 15.85 -8.39
N SER A 207 1.45 14.87 -9.28
CA SER A 207 0.43 13.84 -9.09
C SER A 207 0.69 12.59 -9.93
N VAL A 208 0.08 11.47 -9.51
CA VAL A 208 -0.21 10.34 -10.39
C VAL A 208 -1.71 10.07 -10.39
N GLU A 209 -2.36 10.24 -11.54
CA GLU A 209 -3.80 10.02 -11.70
C GLU A 209 -4.07 8.88 -12.68
N ILE A 210 -4.76 7.83 -12.25
CA ILE A 210 -5.06 6.65 -13.06
C ILE A 210 -6.58 6.47 -13.15
N GLU A 211 -7.13 6.71 -14.34
CA GLU A 211 -8.55 6.51 -14.64
C GLU A 211 -8.87 5.04 -14.95
N GLY A 212 -7.88 4.29 -15.47
CA GLY A 212 -8.02 2.88 -15.85
C GLY A 212 -6.81 2.36 -16.64
N GLY A 213 -6.79 1.05 -16.90
CA GLY A 213 -5.71 0.38 -17.63
C GLY A 213 -5.34 -0.98 -17.04
N THR A 214 -4.34 -1.64 -17.62
CA THR A 214 -3.73 -2.86 -17.09
C THR A 214 -2.24 -2.63 -16.87
N PHE A 215 -1.73 -2.96 -15.69
CA PHE A 215 -0.38 -2.63 -15.25
C PHE A 215 0.32 -3.87 -14.72
N THR A 216 1.53 -4.12 -15.20
CA THR A 216 2.49 -5.05 -14.61
C THR A 216 3.75 -4.26 -14.31
N LEU A 217 3.99 -3.99 -13.03
CA LEU A 217 5.04 -3.09 -12.56
C LEU A 217 6.04 -3.86 -11.73
N ASN A 218 7.30 -3.90 -12.16
CA ASN A 218 8.41 -4.41 -11.38
C ASN A 218 9.35 -3.23 -11.09
N ALA A 219 9.39 -2.78 -9.84
CA ALA A 219 10.16 -1.63 -9.39
C ALA A 219 11.26 -2.04 -8.42
N GLY A 220 12.45 -1.47 -8.59
CA GLY A 220 13.53 -1.58 -7.60
C GLY A 220 13.41 -0.57 -6.45
N GLU A 221 12.48 0.38 -6.55
CA GLU A 221 11.99 1.24 -5.47
C GLU A 221 10.46 1.12 -5.43
N ASP A 222 9.70 2.21 -5.63
CA ASP A 222 8.25 2.21 -5.48
C ASP A 222 7.53 1.78 -6.78
N GLY A 223 6.38 1.09 -6.66
CA GLY A 223 5.57 0.77 -7.84
C GLY A 223 5.01 2.03 -8.51
N ILE A 224 4.31 2.85 -7.73
CA ILE A 224 3.72 4.13 -8.16
C ILE A 224 4.02 5.19 -7.12
N GLN A 225 4.55 6.34 -7.54
CA GLN A 225 4.89 7.43 -6.60
C GLN A 225 4.46 8.81 -7.10
N ALA A 226 3.84 9.58 -6.20
CA ALA A 226 3.78 11.05 -6.27
C ALA A 226 4.69 11.64 -5.19
N SER A 227 5.61 12.54 -5.57
CA SER A 227 6.77 12.89 -4.72
C SER A 227 6.92 14.37 -4.35
N ASN A 228 5.88 15.20 -4.50
CA ASN A 228 5.92 16.60 -4.08
C ASN A 228 5.51 16.73 -2.61
N ASP A 229 6.48 17.01 -1.75
CA ASP A 229 6.35 17.20 -0.31
C ASP A 229 6.35 18.68 0.11
N GLU A 230 6.38 19.61 -0.86
CA GLU A 230 6.49 21.05 -0.61
C GLU A 230 5.13 21.78 -0.75
N GLU A 231 4.23 21.27 -1.59
CA GLU A 231 2.97 21.90 -1.96
C GLU A 231 1.77 21.04 -1.53
N GLU A 232 0.92 21.57 -0.63
CA GLU A 232 -0.19 20.83 0.01
C GLU A 232 -1.26 20.30 -0.98
N ASP A 233 -1.40 20.90 -2.17
CA ASP A 233 -2.36 20.49 -3.20
C ASP A 233 -1.76 19.56 -4.27
N LYS A 234 -0.54 19.07 -4.04
CA LYS A 234 0.24 18.18 -4.91
C LYS A 234 0.79 17.01 -4.12
N GLY A 235 1.55 16.13 -4.76
CA GLY A 235 2.11 14.93 -4.14
C GLY A 235 1.06 13.84 -3.91
N TYR A 236 -0.03 13.84 -4.69
CA TYR A 236 -1.13 12.90 -4.49
C TYR A 236 -1.18 11.79 -5.55
N VAL A 237 -1.72 10.65 -5.16
CA VAL A 237 -2.05 9.53 -6.06
C VAL A 237 -3.56 9.31 -6.06
N LYS A 238 -4.17 9.19 -7.25
CA LYS A 238 -5.59 8.87 -7.42
C LYS A 238 -5.76 7.68 -8.37
N ILE A 239 -6.47 6.65 -7.92
CA ILE A 239 -6.79 5.46 -8.72
C ILE A 239 -8.31 5.31 -8.78
N SER A 240 -8.86 5.54 -9.96
CA SER A 240 -10.31 5.42 -10.19
C SER A 240 -10.74 4.00 -10.57
N ASP A 241 -9.93 3.33 -11.40
CA ASP A 241 -10.14 1.96 -11.87
C ASP A 241 -8.81 1.38 -12.41
N GLY A 242 -8.81 0.11 -12.83
CA GLY A 242 -7.68 -0.55 -13.48
C GLY A 242 -7.42 -1.96 -12.95
N THR A 243 -6.43 -2.64 -13.53
CA THR A 243 -5.92 -3.93 -13.04
C THR A 243 -4.42 -3.84 -12.85
N PHE A 244 -3.95 -4.05 -11.63
CA PHE A 244 -2.56 -3.84 -11.25
C PHE A 244 -1.96 -5.13 -10.70
N SER A 245 -0.76 -5.46 -11.16
CA SER A 245 0.15 -6.41 -10.53
C SER A 245 1.46 -5.66 -10.27
N ILE A 246 1.74 -5.40 -9.01
CA ILE A 246 2.86 -4.57 -8.55
C ILE A 246 3.81 -5.45 -7.75
N THR A 247 5.08 -5.47 -8.15
CA THR A 247 6.18 -5.99 -7.35
C THR A 247 7.16 -4.85 -7.11
N ALA A 248 7.37 -4.48 -5.84
CA ALA A 248 8.19 -3.33 -5.45
C ALA A 248 9.21 -3.74 -4.38
N ALA A 249 10.44 -3.25 -4.49
CA ALA A 249 11.46 -3.45 -3.44
C ALA A 249 11.41 -2.37 -2.35
N ALA A 250 10.59 -1.34 -2.54
CA ALA A 250 10.13 -0.45 -1.48
C ALA A 250 8.59 -0.57 -1.42
N LYS A 251 7.87 0.54 -1.64
CA LYS A 251 6.43 0.59 -1.42
C LYS A 251 5.64 0.27 -2.68
N GLY A 252 4.48 -0.36 -2.53
CA GLY A 252 3.61 -0.63 -3.67
C GLY A 252 3.13 0.68 -4.31
N ILE A 253 2.47 1.53 -3.53
CA ILE A 253 1.96 2.84 -3.93
C ILE A 253 2.32 3.86 -2.84
N LYS A 254 3.01 4.94 -3.23
CA LYS A 254 3.46 6.01 -2.33
C LYS A 254 2.91 7.38 -2.75
N ALA A 255 2.33 8.10 -1.81
CA ALA A 255 1.97 9.51 -1.95
C ALA A 255 2.52 10.35 -0.78
N GLU A 256 2.69 11.64 -1.01
CA GLU A 256 3.10 12.59 0.03
C GLU A 256 1.90 13.17 0.78
N THR A 257 0.82 13.52 0.09
CA THR A 257 -0.30 14.27 0.71
C THR A 257 -1.62 13.51 0.77
N LEU A 258 -1.97 12.79 -0.29
CA LEU A 258 -3.22 12.05 -0.39
C LEU A 258 -3.05 10.85 -1.30
N LEU A 259 -3.55 9.70 -0.86
CA LEU A 259 -3.75 8.51 -1.68
C LEU A 259 -5.24 8.17 -1.69
N GLU A 260 -5.88 8.27 -2.86
CA GLU A 260 -7.31 7.99 -3.02
C GLU A 260 -7.52 6.81 -4.00
N VAL A 261 -8.29 5.81 -3.57
CA VAL A 261 -8.71 4.69 -4.41
C VAL A 261 -10.23 4.57 -4.41
N THR A 262 -10.83 4.66 -5.59
CA THR A 262 -12.29 4.50 -5.76
C THR A 262 -12.68 3.18 -6.43
N GLY A 263 -11.72 2.46 -7.02
CA GLY A 263 -11.98 1.25 -7.80
C GLY A 263 -10.71 0.55 -8.28
N GLY A 264 -10.89 -0.49 -9.10
CA GLY A 264 -9.81 -1.31 -9.65
C GLY A 264 -9.58 -2.64 -8.92
N THR A 265 -8.76 -3.49 -9.53
CA THR A 265 -8.22 -4.73 -8.94
C THR A 265 -6.72 -4.56 -8.76
N ILE A 266 -6.23 -4.59 -7.53
CA ILE A 266 -4.89 -4.18 -7.15
C ILE A 266 -4.21 -5.34 -6.39
N ASP A 267 -3.20 -5.93 -7.01
CA ASP A 267 -2.36 -6.99 -6.45
C ASP A 267 -0.96 -6.44 -6.18
N ILE A 268 -0.51 -6.48 -4.93
CA ILE A 268 0.76 -5.88 -4.48
C ILE A 268 1.59 -6.91 -3.70
N ASP A 269 2.85 -7.06 -4.13
CA ASP A 269 3.94 -7.75 -3.44
C ASP A 269 5.08 -6.75 -3.21
N SER A 270 5.21 -6.23 -1.99
CA SER A 270 6.20 -5.20 -1.63
C SER A 270 7.11 -5.64 -0.48
N GLU A 271 8.33 -5.10 -0.43
CA GLU A 271 9.24 -5.35 0.70
C GLU A 271 9.02 -4.40 1.89
N ASP A 272 8.35 -3.27 1.66
CA ASP A 272 8.00 -2.22 2.64
C ASP A 272 6.46 -2.17 2.79
N ASP A 273 5.82 -1.00 2.82
CA ASP A 273 4.36 -0.85 2.82
C ASP A 273 3.74 -1.11 1.45
N ALA A 274 2.56 -1.71 1.40
CA ALA A 274 1.85 -1.86 0.13
C ALA A 274 1.19 -0.55 -0.32
N VAL A 275 0.55 0.16 0.60
CA VAL A 275 -0.10 1.46 0.36
C VAL A 275 0.38 2.42 1.45
N HIS A 276 1.19 3.43 1.10
CA HIS A 276 1.67 4.43 2.06
C HIS A 276 1.38 5.86 1.61
N CYS A 277 0.79 6.66 2.50
CA CYS A 277 0.76 8.11 2.37
C CYS A 277 1.40 8.81 3.59
N ASN A 278 2.24 9.83 3.36
CA ASN A 278 2.67 10.75 4.44
C ASN A 278 1.55 11.72 4.88
N GLY A 279 0.36 11.63 4.25
CA GLY A 279 -0.84 12.34 4.61
C GLY A 279 -1.99 11.37 4.86
N ASP A 280 -3.03 11.45 4.03
CA ASP A 280 -4.26 10.67 4.21
C ASP A 280 -4.39 9.55 3.16
N VAL A 281 -4.94 8.41 3.56
CA VAL A 281 -5.38 7.32 2.69
C VAL A 281 -6.91 7.24 2.71
N ASN A 282 -7.54 7.36 1.54
CA ASN A 282 -8.99 7.27 1.36
C ASN A 282 -9.34 6.14 0.39
N ILE A 283 -10.04 5.12 0.88
CA ILE A 283 -10.50 3.98 0.07
C ILE A 283 -12.03 3.97 0.06
N THR A 284 -12.61 4.17 -1.12
CA THR A 284 -14.07 4.16 -1.33
C THR A 284 -14.55 3.01 -2.21
N GLY A 285 -13.62 2.14 -2.62
CA GLY A 285 -13.89 0.97 -3.44
C GLY A 285 -12.60 0.27 -3.90
N GLY A 286 -12.76 -0.74 -4.76
CA GLY A 286 -11.65 -1.54 -5.28
C GLY A 286 -11.53 -2.92 -4.63
N THR A 287 -10.67 -3.76 -5.20
CA THR A 287 -10.33 -5.08 -4.68
C THR A 287 -8.82 -5.18 -4.52
N PHE A 288 -8.34 -5.37 -3.29
CA PHE A 288 -6.94 -5.43 -2.95
C PHE A 288 -6.54 -6.84 -2.53
N THR A 289 -5.40 -7.31 -3.02
CA THR A 289 -4.68 -8.46 -2.49
C THR A 289 -3.26 -8.00 -2.19
N ILE A 290 -2.89 -8.05 -0.91
CA ILE A 290 -1.67 -7.45 -0.40
C ILE A 290 -0.83 -8.52 0.29
N ALA A 291 0.43 -8.61 -0.09
CA ALA A 291 1.49 -9.29 0.66
C ALA A 291 2.67 -8.33 0.77
N THR A 292 3.08 -8.00 1.98
CA THR A 292 4.04 -6.92 2.18
C THR A 292 4.95 -7.18 3.36
N GLY A 293 6.14 -6.57 3.36
CA GLY A 293 7.13 -6.75 4.41
C GLY A 293 6.90 -5.89 5.65
N ASP A 294 6.21 -4.77 5.47
CA ASP A 294 5.84 -3.81 6.52
C ASP A 294 4.31 -3.68 6.55
N ASP A 295 3.72 -2.50 6.34
CA ASP A 295 2.30 -2.33 6.57
C ASP A 295 1.43 -2.59 5.33
N GLY A 296 0.27 -3.21 5.57
CA GLY A 296 -0.72 -3.41 4.52
C GLY A 296 -1.21 -2.07 3.97
N ILE A 297 -1.68 -1.20 4.86
CA ILE A 297 -2.12 0.17 4.54
C ILE A 297 -1.63 1.10 5.64
N HIS A 298 -0.86 2.12 5.26
CA HIS A 298 -0.31 3.10 6.17
C HIS A 298 -0.60 4.54 5.76
N ALA A 299 -1.01 5.35 6.73
CA ALA A 299 -1.12 6.79 6.60
C ALA A 299 -0.57 7.49 7.84
N ASP A 300 0.37 8.42 7.69
CA ASP A 300 0.90 9.19 8.82
C ASP A 300 -0.21 9.95 9.60
N ASN A 301 -1.32 10.32 8.91
CA ASN A 301 -2.47 10.99 9.50
C ASN A 301 -3.71 10.09 9.61
N GLN A 302 -4.40 9.82 8.50
CA GLN A 302 -5.72 9.18 8.55
C GLN A 302 -5.86 8.11 7.48
N VAL A 303 -6.37 6.94 7.88
CA VAL A 303 -6.93 5.94 6.98
C VAL A 303 -8.46 5.98 7.09
N VAL A 304 -9.12 6.23 5.95
CA VAL A 304 -10.58 6.11 5.82
C VAL A 304 -10.93 5.01 4.82
N ILE A 305 -11.75 4.05 5.25
CA ILE A 305 -12.27 2.97 4.41
C ILE A 305 -13.80 3.02 4.39
N ASP A 306 -14.37 3.50 3.30
CA ASP A 306 -15.82 3.61 3.10
C ASP A 306 -16.43 2.36 2.44
N ASP A 307 -15.70 1.69 1.55
CA ASP A 307 -16.09 0.44 0.90
C ASP A 307 -14.87 -0.25 0.27
N GLY A 308 -15.06 -1.44 -0.30
CA GLY A 308 -14.02 -2.22 -1.00
C GLY A 308 -13.92 -3.66 -0.50
N THR A 309 -13.07 -4.44 -1.14
CA THR A 309 -12.66 -5.77 -0.66
C THR A 309 -11.16 -5.78 -0.47
N ILE A 310 -10.70 -5.82 0.77
CA ILE A 310 -9.29 -5.71 1.13
C ILE A 310 -8.85 -7.02 1.77
N THR A 311 -7.88 -7.69 1.17
CA THR A 311 -7.28 -8.90 1.73
C THR A 311 -5.78 -8.68 1.90
N ILE A 312 -5.36 -8.51 3.15
CA ILE A 312 -3.95 -8.44 3.55
C ILE A 312 -3.55 -9.84 4.03
N ILE A 313 -2.78 -10.53 3.20
CA ILE A 313 -2.37 -11.93 3.41
C ILE A 313 -1.16 -12.01 4.35
N GLU A 314 -0.28 -11.01 4.28
CA GLU A 314 0.97 -10.92 5.04
C GLU A 314 1.34 -9.44 5.18
N SER A 315 1.70 -9.03 6.40
CA SER A 315 2.15 -7.68 6.77
C SER A 315 2.81 -7.72 8.15
N TYR A 316 3.63 -6.72 8.49
CA TYR A 316 4.04 -6.43 9.85
C TYR A 316 2.84 -5.91 10.64
N GLU A 317 2.28 -4.74 10.29
CA GLU A 317 0.96 -4.31 10.75
C GLU A 317 -0.07 -4.32 9.61
N GLY A 318 -1.34 -4.56 9.93
CA GLY A 318 -2.38 -4.62 8.92
C GLY A 318 -2.74 -3.24 8.36
N ILE A 319 -3.33 -2.41 9.20
CA ILE A 319 -3.74 -1.04 8.86
C ILE A 319 -3.25 -0.11 9.96
N GLU A 320 -2.41 0.85 9.60
CA GLU A 320 -1.84 1.84 10.49
C GLU A 320 -2.27 3.27 10.10
N GLY A 321 -2.56 4.09 11.12
CA GLY A 321 -2.42 5.54 10.99
C GLY A 321 -2.56 6.27 12.32
N LEU A 322 -2.52 7.60 12.35
CA LEU A 322 -2.92 8.31 13.59
C LEU A 322 -4.40 8.06 13.89
N THR A 323 -5.25 8.05 12.85
CA THR A 323 -6.67 7.70 12.99
C THR A 323 -7.08 6.70 11.93
N ILE A 324 -7.94 5.75 12.32
CA ILE A 324 -8.53 4.77 11.42
C ILE A 324 -10.06 4.88 11.52
N ASP A 325 -10.71 5.22 10.43
CA ASP A 325 -12.17 5.24 10.29
C ASP A 325 -12.61 4.19 9.26
N ILE A 326 -13.29 3.12 9.71
CA ILE A 326 -13.86 2.08 8.84
C ILE A 326 -15.39 2.19 8.83
N ASN A 327 -15.93 2.64 7.70
CA ASN A 327 -17.37 2.85 7.51
C ASN A 327 -18.03 1.71 6.71
N GLY A 328 -17.27 0.89 5.99
CA GLY A 328 -17.77 -0.19 5.15
C GLY A 328 -16.69 -1.12 4.61
N GLY A 329 -17.06 -1.94 3.63
CA GLY A 329 -16.17 -2.90 2.98
C GLY A 329 -16.11 -4.28 3.61
N VAL A 330 -15.40 -5.19 2.95
CA VAL A 330 -15.02 -6.53 3.42
C VAL A 330 -13.51 -6.54 3.57
N ILE A 331 -13.03 -6.70 4.81
CA ILE A 331 -11.62 -6.55 5.17
C ILE A 331 -11.16 -7.84 5.87
N ASP A 332 -10.12 -8.47 5.36
CA ASP A 332 -9.48 -9.65 5.95
C ASP A 332 -7.99 -9.37 6.12
N VAL A 333 -7.51 -9.39 7.36
CA VAL A 333 -6.16 -8.97 7.73
C VAL A 333 -5.43 -10.10 8.43
N THR A 334 -4.23 -10.43 7.94
CA THR A 334 -3.24 -11.26 8.64
C THR A 334 -1.95 -10.46 8.80
N SER A 335 -1.50 -10.31 10.05
CA SER A 335 -0.33 -9.51 10.41
C SER A 335 0.57 -10.20 11.44
N GLU A 336 1.86 -9.85 11.43
CA GLU A 336 2.89 -10.36 12.35
C GLU A 336 2.92 -9.60 13.68
N ASP A 337 2.56 -8.33 13.68
CA ASP A 337 2.32 -7.50 14.85
C ASP A 337 0.82 -7.17 14.90
N ASP A 338 0.45 -5.89 14.86
CA ASP A 338 -0.91 -5.47 15.12
C ASP A 338 -1.83 -5.61 13.89
N GLY A 339 -3.09 -5.90 14.14
CA GLY A 339 -4.08 -6.00 13.07
C GLY A 339 -4.52 -4.63 12.57
N LEU A 340 -4.97 -3.80 13.50
CA LEU A 340 -5.24 -2.38 13.29
C LEU A 340 -4.47 -1.61 14.37
N ASN A 341 -3.68 -0.62 13.98
CA ASN A 341 -2.88 0.17 14.90
C ASN A 341 -3.15 1.66 14.72
N ALA A 342 -3.61 2.32 15.80
CA ALA A 342 -3.69 3.78 15.85
C ALA A 342 -2.65 4.36 16.82
N ALA A 343 -1.43 4.58 16.33
CA ALA A 343 -0.32 5.13 17.10
C ALA A 343 0.10 6.54 16.67
N GLY A 344 -0.10 6.88 15.39
CA GLY A 344 0.36 8.10 14.73
C GLY A 344 1.88 8.22 14.63
N GLY A 345 2.34 9.08 13.72
CA GLY A 345 3.76 9.36 13.50
C GLY A 345 4.25 8.89 12.13
N ASN A 346 5.45 9.34 11.75
CA ASN A 346 6.15 8.82 10.58
C ASN A 346 6.66 7.42 10.94
N ASP A 347 6.26 6.42 10.15
CA ASP A 347 6.65 5.04 10.39
C ASP A 347 8.19 4.93 10.62
N GLY A 348 8.53 4.25 11.70
CA GLY A 348 9.90 4.00 12.16
C GLY A 348 10.27 2.51 12.13
N SER A 349 9.38 1.63 11.67
CA SER A 349 9.62 0.19 11.57
C SER A 349 10.69 -0.12 10.50
N GLY A 350 10.73 0.65 9.40
CA GLY A 350 11.70 0.51 8.31
C GLY A 350 13.16 0.96 8.61
N ASN A 351 13.43 1.65 9.73
CA ASN A 351 14.75 2.25 10.01
C ASN A 351 15.42 1.69 11.28
N LEU A 352 15.86 0.43 11.22
CA LEU A 352 16.70 -0.23 12.25
C LEU A 352 18.15 0.33 12.35
N GLU A 353 18.38 1.61 12.04
CA GLU A 353 19.68 2.28 12.18
C GLU A 353 19.64 3.59 12.99
N SER A 354 18.96 3.64 14.14
CA SER A 354 19.47 4.35 15.33
C SER A 354 18.55 4.28 16.55
N GLY A 355 19.06 3.63 17.60
CA GLY A 355 18.88 4.14 18.96
C GLY A 355 17.57 3.79 19.67
N MET A 356 17.71 3.17 20.84
CA MET A 356 16.65 2.92 21.84
C MET A 356 16.03 4.19 22.46
N GLU A 357 16.14 5.35 21.82
CA GLU A 357 15.61 6.62 22.33
C GLU A 357 14.35 6.97 21.54
N GLY A 358 13.18 6.50 22.01
CA GLY A 358 11.90 6.87 21.42
C GLY A 358 10.81 5.79 21.49
N ARG A 359 11.16 4.52 21.68
CA ARG A 359 10.16 3.46 21.82
C ARG A 359 9.22 3.72 23.01
N PRO A 360 7.89 3.67 22.82
CA PRO A 360 6.96 3.41 23.91
C PRO A 360 7.47 2.21 24.72
N GLY A 361 7.63 2.39 26.04
CA GLY A 361 8.19 1.35 26.93
C GLY A 361 9.71 1.25 27.07
N GLY A 362 10.49 2.13 26.42
CA GLY A 362 11.89 2.34 26.77
C GLY A 362 12.06 2.93 28.18
N PRO A 363 13.24 2.82 28.83
CA PRO A 363 13.47 3.38 30.16
C PRO A 363 13.35 4.91 30.16
N GLY A 364 12.15 5.43 30.39
CA GLY A 364 11.83 6.86 30.37
C GLY A 364 10.68 7.28 29.45
N GLY A 365 10.14 6.38 28.62
CA GLY A 365 8.90 6.62 27.87
C GLY A 365 7.69 6.53 28.80
N THR A 366 6.74 7.46 28.68
CA THR A 366 5.46 7.36 29.39
C THR A 366 4.51 6.58 28.50
N PHE A 367 4.00 5.44 28.96
CA PHE A 367 2.83 4.79 28.37
C PHE A 367 1.63 5.68 28.66
N GLY A 368 1.07 6.30 27.64
CA GLY A 368 -0.07 7.18 27.80
C GLY A 368 -0.57 7.66 26.45
N SER A 369 -1.87 7.91 26.40
CA SER A 369 -2.60 8.18 25.17
C SER A 369 -1.90 9.17 24.24
N THR A 370 -1.70 8.77 22.98
CA THR A 370 -1.37 9.66 21.88
C THR A 370 -2.55 10.61 21.64
N GLU A 371 -2.29 11.92 21.70
CA GLU A 371 -3.31 12.93 21.46
C GLU A 371 -3.85 12.84 20.03
N GLY A 372 -5.17 12.66 19.89
CA GLY A 372 -5.85 12.58 18.60
C GLY A 372 -5.93 11.19 18.00
N ALA A 373 -5.24 10.19 18.56
CA ALA A 373 -5.30 8.83 18.07
C ALA A 373 -6.66 8.18 18.35
N TYR A 374 -7.21 7.46 17.37
CA TYR A 374 -8.38 6.60 17.58
C TYR A 374 -8.57 5.58 16.46
N ILE A 375 -9.29 4.50 16.79
CA ILE A 375 -9.90 3.60 15.81
C ILE A 375 -11.43 3.69 15.94
N LYS A 376 -12.13 3.90 14.82
CA LYS A 376 -13.60 3.96 14.76
C LYS A 376 -14.14 3.04 13.68
N ILE A 377 -15.08 2.19 14.06
CA ILE A 377 -15.76 1.25 13.17
C ILE A 377 -17.25 1.55 13.20
N THR A 378 -17.79 2.04 12.08
CA THR A 378 -19.22 2.34 11.91
C THR A 378 -19.93 1.33 10.99
N GLY A 379 -19.18 0.52 10.24
CA GLY A 379 -19.70 -0.50 9.33
C GLY A 379 -18.64 -1.50 8.88
N GLY A 380 -18.99 -2.32 7.87
CA GLY A 380 -18.10 -3.32 7.27
C GLY A 380 -18.17 -4.73 7.88
N GLU A 381 -17.54 -5.68 7.19
CA GLU A 381 -17.23 -7.03 7.64
C GLU A 381 -15.71 -7.16 7.78
N ILE A 382 -15.20 -7.21 9.01
CA ILE A 382 -13.78 -7.11 9.32
C ILE A 382 -13.35 -8.40 10.03
N LYS A 383 -12.38 -9.12 9.46
CA LYS A 383 -11.68 -10.23 10.10
C LYS A 383 -10.22 -9.83 10.30
N VAL A 384 -9.72 -10.01 11.52
CA VAL A 384 -8.32 -9.75 11.88
C VAL A 384 -7.71 -11.00 12.49
N SER A 385 -6.52 -11.35 12.03
CA SER A 385 -5.71 -12.48 12.48
C SER A 385 -4.29 -12.00 12.82
N ALA A 386 -4.15 -11.25 13.91
CA ALA A 386 -2.90 -10.62 14.34
C ALA A 386 -2.09 -11.49 15.31
N SER A 387 -0.76 -11.42 15.24
CA SER A 387 0.12 -12.08 16.23
C SER A 387 0.55 -11.12 17.35
N GLY A 388 0.58 -9.82 17.05
CA GLY A 388 0.43 -8.69 17.97
C GLY A 388 -1.02 -8.48 18.41
N ASP A 389 -1.34 -7.27 18.81
CA ASP A 389 -2.69 -6.90 19.22
C ASP A 389 -3.66 -6.98 18.04
N GLY A 390 -4.86 -7.47 18.32
CA GLY A 390 -5.88 -7.54 17.28
C GLY A 390 -6.31 -6.14 16.82
N ILE A 391 -6.58 -5.28 17.79
CA ILE A 391 -6.91 -3.88 17.59
C ILE A 391 -6.13 -3.15 18.68
N ASP A 392 -5.14 -2.34 18.31
CA ASP A 392 -4.42 -1.46 19.22
C ASP A 392 -4.74 0.00 18.90
N SER A 393 -5.17 0.74 19.90
CA SER A 393 -5.25 2.19 19.80
C SER A 393 -4.51 2.84 20.93
N ASN A 394 -3.46 3.57 20.61
CA ASN A 394 -2.83 4.50 21.55
C ASN A 394 -3.75 5.69 21.89
N GLY A 395 -5.03 5.68 21.51
CA GLY A 395 -6.05 6.60 21.99
C GLY A 395 -7.38 5.90 22.23
N ASP A 396 -8.45 6.34 21.58
CA ASP A 396 -9.79 5.79 21.81
C ASP A 396 -10.17 4.69 20.79
N PHE A 397 -11.01 3.75 21.22
CA PHE A 397 -11.68 2.80 20.33
C PHE A 397 -13.20 3.01 20.32
N TYR A 398 -13.78 3.07 19.13
CA TYR A 398 -15.22 3.30 18.96
C TYR A 398 -15.81 2.23 18.04
N MET A 399 -16.72 1.42 18.57
CA MET A 399 -17.51 0.46 17.79
C MET A 399 -18.99 0.87 17.74
N GLU A 400 -19.42 1.37 16.59
CA GLU A 400 -20.77 1.91 16.36
C GLU A 400 -21.60 1.05 15.39
N GLY A 401 -20.95 0.17 14.62
CA GLY A 401 -21.60 -0.72 13.67
C GLY A 401 -20.67 -1.81 13.13
N GLY A 402 -21.08 -2.44 12.02
CA GLY A 402 -20.32 -3.51 11.36
C GLY A 402 -20.30 -4.85 12.10
N THR A 403 -19.54 -5.78 11.55
CA THR A 403 -19.18 -7.07 12.17
C THR A 403 -17.67 -7.18 12.22
N VAL A 404 -17.12 -7.35 13.42
CA VAL A 404 -15.69 -7.47 13.66
C VAL A 404 -15.40 -8.83 14.31
N ILE A 405 -14.55 -9.60 13.66
CA ILE A 405 -14.00 -10.86 14.15
C ILE A 405 -12.50 -10.66 14.37
N VAL A 406 -12.03 -10.91 15.58
CA VAL A 406 -10.60 -10.86 15.91
C VAL A 406 -10.15 -12.22 16.41
N GLU A 407 -9.12 -12.77 15.77
CA GLU A 407 -8.52 -14.05 16.08
C GLU A 407 -7.05 -13.87 16.48
N GLY A 408 -6.81 -14.02 17.78
CA GLY A 408 -5.52 -13.76 18.41
C GLY A 408 -5.55 -12.55 19.33
N PRO A 409 -4.40 -12.22 19.92
CA PRO A 409 -3.12 -12.94 19.82
C PRO A 409 -3.09 -14.22 20.66
N THR A 410 -2.10 -15.07 20.43
CA THR A 410 -1.80 -16.22 21.31
C THR A 410 -0.82 -15.86 22.43
N ASP A 411 -0.06 -14.77 22.27
CA ASP A 411 0.87 -14.26 23.28
C ASP A 411 0.10 -13.57 24.42
N ASN A 412 0.59 -13.72 25.66
CA ASN A 412 -0.03 -13.13 26.86
C ASN A 412 0.35 -11.67 27.09
N GLY A 413 1.37 -11.18 26.39
CA GLY A 413 1.83 -9.80 26.37
C GLY A 413 1.11 -8.94 25.33
N ASN A 414 0.08 -9.48 24.67
CA ASN A 414 -0.77 -8.80 23.69
C ASN A 414 -2.25 -9.13 23.98
N GLY A 415 -3.18 -8.34 23.46
CA GLY A 415 -4.63 -8.41 23.63
C GLY A 415 -5.42 -8.42 22.31
N THR A 416 -6.59 -9.04 22.34
CA THR A 416 -7.54 -9.01 21.21
C THR A 416 -8.07 -7.59 20.93
N LEU A 417 -8.08 -6.77 21.98
CA LEU A 417 -8.42 -5.36 21.96
C LEU A 417 -7.51 -4.71 23.00
N ASP A 418 -6.77 -3.69 22.59
CA ASP A 418 -5.98 -2.81 23.44
C ASP A 418 -6.30 -1.35 23.09
N TYR A 419 -6.40 -0.51 24.11
CA TYR A 419 -6.54 0.91 23.94
C TYR A 419 -6.11 1.70 25.18
N ASP A 420 -5.47 2.84 24.98
CA ASP A 420 -4.97 3.70 26.06
C ASP A 420 -6.04 4.63 26.65
N GLY A 421 -7.01 5.03 25.82
CA GLY A 421 -8.11 5.93 26.15
C GLY A 421 -9.39 5.21 26.58
N THR A 422 -10.47 5.44 25.84
CA THR A 422 -11.78 4.84 26.05
C THR A 422 -12.16 3.95 24.88
N GLY A 423 -12.53 2.70 25.17
CA GLY A 423 -13.06 1.76 24.19
C GLY A 423 -14.55 1.56 24.39
N THR A 424 -15.38 2.13 23.54
CA THR A 424 -16.85 2.07 23.69
C THR A 424 -17.50 1.27 22.58
N ILE A 425 -18.57 0.55 22.93
CA ILE A 425 -19.42 -0.14 21.98
C ILE A 425 -20.88 0.33 22.12
N SER A 426 -21.43 0.78 21.00
CA SER A 426 -22.81 1.29 20.92
C SER A 426 -23.66 0.61 19.83
N GLY A 427 -23.03 -0.14 18.93
CA GLY A 427 -23.67 -0.92 17.89
C GLY A 427 -22.72 -1.96 17.27
N GLY A 428 -23.21 -2.71 16.29
CA GLY A 428 -22.44 -3.73 15.59
C GLY A 428 -22.26 -5.04 16.37
N THR A 429 -21.58 -6.01 15.75
CA THR A 429 -21.26 -7.31 16.36
C THR A 429 -19.75 -7.46 16.53
N PHE A 430 -19.28 -7.70 17.74
CA PHE A 430 -17.87 -7.96 18.05
C PHE A 430 -17.69 -9.40 18.53
N MET A 431 -16.74 -10.11 17.94
CA MET A 431 -16.35 -11.46 18.32
C MET A 431 -14.83 -11.54 18.37
N GLY A 432 -14.26 -11.44 19.57
CA GLY A 432 -12.83 -11.49 19.79
C GLY A 432 -12.41 -12.76 20.52
N THR A 433 -11.43 -13.49 20.01
CA THR A 433 -10.81 -14.65 20.68
C THR A 433 -9.32 -14.47 20.75
N GLY A 434 -8.69 -14.83 21.86
CA GLY A 434 -7.24 -14.72 22.00
C GLY A 434 -6.72 -15.18 23.35
N SER A 435 -5.56 -14.67 23.74
CA SER A 435 -4.98 -14.88 25.05
C SER A 435 -5.82 -14.19 26.14
N SER A 436 -5.70 -14.67 27.38
CA SER A 436 -6.29 -14.02 28.55
C SER A 436 -5.28 -13.13 29.29
N GLY A 437 -4.02 -13.10 28.83
CA GLY A 437 -2.88 -12.49 29.49
C GLY A 437 -3.01 -10.98 29.62
N MET A 438 -3.15 -10.27 28.51
CA MET A 438 -3.35 -8.82 28.46
C MET A 438 -4.76 -8.37 28.07
N LEU A 439 -5.70 -9.31 27.91
CA LEU A 439 -7.10 -9.00 27.59
C LEU A 439 -7.64 -7.78 28.34
N GLN A 440 -8.05 -6.81 27.53
CA GLN A 440 -8.86 -5.67 27.88
C GLN A 440 -10.26 -5.83 27.27
N SER A 441 -11.25 -5.26 27.92
CA SER A 441 -12.64 -5.25 27.45
C SER A 441 -13.13 -3.82 27.39
N PHE A 442 -14.24 -3.59 26.70
CA PHE A 442 -14.88 -2.30 26.55
C PHE A 442 -15.14 -1.59 27.89
N SER A 443 -15.13 -0.26 27.83
CA SER A 443 -15.42 0.66 28.92
C SER A 443 -16.90 0.62 29.32
N SER A 444 -17.15 0.93 30.60
CA SER A 444 -18.49 0.83 31.23
C SER A 444 -19.53 1.85 30.75
N ASP A 445 -19.09 2.87 30.01
CA ASP A 445 -19.91 3.87 29.34
C ASP A 445 -20.44 3.40 27.97
N SER A 446 -20.06 2.21 27.53
CA SER A 446 -20.70 1.50 26.41
C SER A 446 -22.21 1.36 26.63
N THR A 447 -22.97 1.32 25.54
CA THR A 447 -24.44 1.17 25.57
C THR A 447 -24.93 -0.19 25.10
N GLN A 448 -24.02 -1.03 24.59
CA GLN A 448 -24.29 -2.40 24.19
C GLN A 448 -23.69 -3.39 25.19
N ASN A 449 -24.41 -4.48 25.46
CA ASN A 449 -23.96 -5.50 26.41
C ASN A 449 -22.76 -6.28 25.85
N VAL A 450 -21.81 -6.60 26.72
CA VAL A 450 -20.61 -7.36 26.42
C VAL A 450 -20.51 -8.55 27.36
N ILE A 451 -20.20 -9.72 26.80
CA ILE A 451 -19.83 -10.92 27.54
C ILE A 451 -18.31 -11.10 27.39
N VAL A 452 -17.60 -11.24 28.50
CA VAL A 452 -16.19 -11.61 28.54
C VAL A 452 -16.07 -12.96 29.23
N VAL A 453 -15.44 -13.92 28.57
CA VAL A 453 -15.23 -15.27 29.10
C VAL A 453 -13.75 -15.57 29.20
N TYR A 454 -13.36 -16.09 30.35
CA TYR A 454 -12.07 -16.73 30.58
C TYR A 454 -12.29 -18.24 30.70
N PHE A 455 -11.73 -19.00 29.76
CA PHE A 455 -11.81 -20.45 29.81
C PHE A 455 -10.82 -21.02 30.83
N ALA A 456 -11.18 -22.14 31.46
CA ALA A 456 -10.29 -22.79 32.43
C ALA A 456 -9.05 -23.40 31.76
N ASP A 457 -9.22 -23.91 30.54
CA ASP A 457 -8.18 -24.49 29.70
C ASP A 457 -8.17 -23.79 28.34
N THR A 458 -6.97 -23.50 27.82
CA THR A 458 -6.76 -23.02 26.45
C THR A 458 -7.40 -23.97 25.44
N LYS A 459 -8.20 -23.41 24.53
CA LYS A 459 -8.81 -24.11 23.40
C LYS A 459 -7.82 -24.15 22.25
N THR A 460 -7.65 -25.33 21.65
CA THR A 460 -6.81 -25.48 20.46
C THR A 460 -7.45 -24.76 19.28
N ALA A 461 -6.64 -24.27 18.34
CA ALA A 461 -7.12 -23.78 17.05
C ALA A 461 -8.13 -24.74 16.40
N GLY A 462 -9.17 -24.20 15.78
CA GLY A 462 -10.28 -24.95 15.20
C GLY A 462 -11.30 -25.49 16.21
N THR A 463 -11.22 -25.07 17.49
CA THR A 463 -12.26 -25.40 18.47
C THR A 463 -13.42 -24.42 18.32
N GLU A 464 -14.54 -24.90 17.79
CA GLU A 464 -15.76 -24.10 17.66
C GLU A 464 -16.31 -23.68 19.03
N TRP A 465 -16.77 -22.42 19.09
CA TRP A 465 -17.63 -21.92 20.16
C TRP A 465 -18.99 -21.50 19.61
N THR A 466 -20.03 -21.61 20.44
CA THR A 466 -21.41 -21.20 20.11
C THR A 466 -22.05 -20.51 21.30
N LEU A 467 -22.72 -19.38 21.05
CA LEU A 467 -23.59 -18.71 22.01
C LEU A 467 -25.04 -18.94 21.62
N THR A 468 -25.77 -19.62 22.50
CA THR A 468 -27.18 -20.01 22.29
C THR A 468 -28.08 -19.26 23.26
N SER A 469 -29.19 -18.73 22.75
CA SER A 469 -30.23 -18.07 23.52
C SER A 469 -31.03 -19.08 24.37
N GLY A 470 -31.73 -18.60 25.41
CA GLY A 470 -32.59 -19.43 26.27
C GLY A 470 -33.75 -20.13 25.54
N ASP A 471 -34.05 -19.76 24.28
CA ASP A 471 -34.99 -20.46 23.41
C ASP A 471 -34.35 -21.54 22.51
N GLU A 472 -33.09 -21.90 22.77
CA GLU A 472 -32.29 -22.88 22.02
C GLU A 472 -31.86 -22.42 20.61
N THR A 473 -31.98 -21.12 20.29
CA THR A 473 -31.46 -20.56 19.02
C THR A 473 -29.97 -20.22 19.13
N VAL A 474 -29.14 -20.73 18.22
CA VAL A 474 -27.73 -20.31 18.08
C VAL A 474 -27.70 -18.89 17.52
N MET A 475 -27.12 -17.96 18.28
CA MET A 475 -27.05 -16.54 17.93
C MET A 475 -25.74 -16.20 17.24
N LEU A 476 -24.64 -16.66 17.82
CA LEU A 476 -23.28 -16.40 17.34
C LEU A 476 -22.47 -17.68 17.46
N SER A 477 -21.51 -17.83 16.57
CA SER A 477 -20.55 -18.93 16.57
C SER A 477 -19.26 -18.48 15.95
N GLY A 478 -18.15 -19.07 16.38
CA GLY A 478 -16.85 -18.86 15.78
C GLY A 478 -16.03 -20.14 15.79
N ASN A 479 -15.15 -20.27 14.81
CA ASN A 479 -14.21 -21.38 14.69
C ASN A 479 -12.81 -20.82 14.44
N PRO A 480 -12.15 -20.27 15.48
CA PRO A 480 -10.92 -19.50 15.31
C PRO A 480 -9.76 -20.34 14.76
N ASP A 481 -8.95 -19.75 13.88
CA ASP A 481 -7.76 -20.39 13.32
C ASP A 481 -6.57 -20.38 14.29
N LYS A 482 -6.68 -19.64 15.40
CA LYS A 482 -5.69 -19.57 16.49
C LYS A 482 -6.22 -20.23 17.77
N GLU A 483 -5.30 -20.67 18.62
CA GLU A 483 -5.66 -21.09 19.98
C GLU A 483 -6.16 -19.88 20.80
N TYR A 484 -7.06 -20.12 21.73
CA TYR A 484 -7.65 -19.05 22.55
C TYR A 484 -7.94 -19.54 23.97
N SER A 485 -7.76 -18.64 24.94
CA SER A 485 -8.16 -18.86 26.35
C SER A 485 -9.18 -17.82 26.81
N SER A 486 -9.52 -16.87 25.96
CA SER A 486 -10.52 -15.85 26.20
C SER A 486 -11.48 -15.67 25.02
N LEU A 487 -12.64 -15.09 25.30
CA LEU A 487 -13.65 -14.72 24.32
C LEU A 487 -14.36 -13.44 24.76
N ILE A 488 -14.43 -12.45 23.88
CA ILE A 488 -15.22 -11.22 24.04
C ILE A 488 -16.32 -11.25 22.99
N ILE A 489 -17.58 -11.15 23.43
CA ILE A 489 -18.73 -11.11 22.55
C ILE A 489 -19.56 -9.87 22.86
N SER A 490 -19.94 -9.15 21.81
CA SER A 490 -21.00 -8.16 21.89
C SER A 490 -21.88 -8.25 20.64
N SER A 491 -23.17 -8.05 20.82
CA SER A 491 -24.15 -8.00 19.73
C SER A 491 -25.36 -7.19 20.18
N PRO A 492 -26.08 -6.51 19.26
CA PRO A 492 -27.31 -5.79 19.59
C PRO A 492 -28.41 -6.73 20.10
N GLU A 493 -28.28 -8.04 19.87
CA GLU A 493 -29.22 -9.06 20.33
C GLU A 493 -29.02 -9.51 21.78
N LEU A 494 -27.89 -9.15 22.41
CA LEU A 494 -27.63 -9.43 23.83
C LEU A 494 -28.45 -8.51 24.75
N LYS A 495 -29.22 -9.10 25.66
CA LYS A 495 -30.17 -8.38 26.52
C LYS A 495 -29.80 -8.54 27.99
N ASP A 496 -29.86 -7.43 28.72
CA ASP A 496 -29.67 -7.40 30.18
C ASP A 496 -30.73 -8.27 30.88
N GLY A 497 -30.28 -9.10 31.82
CA GLY A 497 -31.11 -10.02 32.59
C GLY A 497 -31.45 -11.35 31.91
N GLU A 498 -31.15 -11.53 30.63
CA GLU A 498 -31.34 -12.81 29.93
C GLU A 498 -30.17 -13.77 30.16
N THR A 499 -30.45 -15.08 30.08
CA THR A 499 -29.46 -16.15 30.23
C THR A 499 -29.17 -16.81 28.89
N TYR A 500 -27.88 -17.02 28.62
CA TYR A 500 -27.35 -17.61 27.40
C TYR A 500 -26.48 -18.82 27.74
N GLN A 501 -26.48 -19.82 26.86
CA GLN A 501 -25.59 -20.97 26.95
C GLN A 501 -24.39 -20.75 26.02
N LEU A 502 -23.18 -20.69 26.59
CA LEU A 502 -21.94 -20.72 25.83
C LEU A 502 -21.39 -22.14 25.83
N ALA A 503 -21.03 -22.67 24.67
CA ALA A 503 -20.27 -23.90 24.52
C ALA A 503 -18.99 -23.62 23.73
N ALA A 504 -17.86 -24.20 24.15
CA ALA A 504 -16.58 -24.14 23.44
C ALA A 504 -15.90 -25.51 23.54
N GLY A 505 -15.94 -26.27 22.43
CA GLY A 505 -15.59 -27.70 22.45
C GLY A 505 -16.46 -28.48 23.44
N GLU A 506 -15.82 -29.15 24.41
CA GLU A 506 -16.52 -29.92 25.46
C GLU A 506 -16.95 -29.06 26.67
N GLU A 507 -16.42 -27.84 26.81
CA GLU A 507 -16.76 -26.95 27.91
C GLU A 507 -18.09 -26.23 27.62
N SER A 508 -18.92 -26.10 28.65
CA SER A 508 -20.19 -25.38 28.54
C SER A 508 -20.55 -24.66 29.82
N MET A 509 -21.13 -23.46 29.70
CA MET A 509 -21.52 -22.61 30.83
C MET A 509 -22.78 -21.80 30.54
N GLU A 510 -23.58 -21.57 31.59
CA GLU A 510 -24.68 -20.61 31.56
C GLU A 510 -24.16 -19.22 31.97
N ILE A 511 -24.47 -18.21 31.17
CA ILE A 511 -24.07 -16.82 31.38
C ILE A 511 -25.35 -15.99 31.44
N THR A 512 -25.62 -15.38 32.60
CA THR A 512 -26.69 -14.38 32.71
C THR A 512 -26.10 -13.00 32.54
N VAL A 513 -26.52 -12.28 31.51
CA VAL A 513 -26.06 -10.91 31.26
C VAL A 513 -26.57 -10.01 32.38
N SER A 514 -25.67 -9.24 32.98
CA SER A 514 -25.96 -8.35 34.09
C SER A 514 -25.07 -7.11 34.03
N GLY A 515 -25.64 -5.97 33.71
CA GLY A 515 -24.89 -4.74 33.46
C GLY A 515 -24.16 -4.76 32.11
N ILE A 516 -23.46 -3.66 31.80
CA ILE A 516 -22.82 -3.47 30.49
C ILE A 516 -21.77 -4.55 30.21
N ILE A 517 -20.90 -4.85 31.17
CA ILE A 517 -19.88 -5.89 31.05
C ILE A 517 -20.22 -7.05 31.98
N THR A 518 -20.47 -8.22 31.39
CA THR A 518 -20.70 -9.48 32.10
C THR A 518 -19.46 -10.37 31.98
N GLN A 519 -18.81 -10.68 33.09
CA GLN A 519 -17.66 -11.58 33.12
C GLN A 519 -18.03 -12.98 33.60
N SER A 520 -17.51 -14.00 32.91
CA SER A 520 -17.59 -15.42 33.29
C SER A 520 -16.20 -16.05 33.32
N GLY A 521 -15.98 -16.96 34.27
CA GLY A 521 -14.69 -17.61 34.48
C GLY A 521 -13.70 -16.77 35.30
N ILE A 522 -12.46 -17.24 35.39
CA ILE A 522 -11.37 -16.59 36.13
C ILE A 522 -10.20 -16.41 35.17
N ARG A 523 -9.70 -15.17 35.06
CA ARG A 523 -8.48 -14.88 34.31
C ARG A 523 -7.31 -15.68 34.88
N SER A 524 -6.83 -16.66 34.13
CA SER A 524 -5.61 -17.40 34.44
C SER A 524 -4.39 -16.56 34.04
N GLY A 525 -3.39 -16.42 34.90
CA GLY A 525 -2.06 -15.97 34.45
C GLY A 525 -1.46 -14.71 35.08
N MET A 526 -2.00 -14.14 36.16
CA MET A 526 -1.28 -13.10 36.90
C MET A 526 -0.19 -13.73 37.80
N GLU A 527 0.85 -14.34 37.21
CA GLU A 527 2.17 -14.43 37.85
C GLU A 527 2.85 -13.06 37.74
N GLY A 528 2.28 -12.07 38.43
CA GLY A 528 2.97 -10.83 38.73
C GLY A 528 4.16 -11.14 39.63
N GLY A 529 5.37 -10.83 39.14
CA GLY A 529 6.55 -10.72 39.99
C GLY A 529 6.26 -9.85 41.23
N PRO A 530 6.98 -10.05 42.34
CA PRO A 530 6.56 -9.53 43.64
C PRO A 530 6.63 -7.99 43.67
N GLY A 531 5.50 -7.31 43.52
CA GLY A 531 5.43 -5.88 43.80
C GLY A 531 4.25 -5.10 43.22
N SER A 532 3.06 -5.22 43.82
CA SER A 532 2.15 -4.08 44.09
C SER A 532 0.80 -4.61 44.57
N GLY A 533 0.67 -4.79 45.88
CA GLY A 533 -0.65 -4.95 46.48
C GLY A 533 -1.37 -3.60 46.52
N MET A 534 -2.59 -3.55 46.01
CA MET A 534 -3.62 -2.68 46.56
C MET A 534 -4.99 -3.33 46.36
N GLU A 535 -5.54 -3.80 47.48
CA GLU A 535 -6.89 -4.32 47.66
C GLU A 535 -7.93 -3.22 47.34
N GLY A 536 -8.86 -3.51 46.44
CA GLY A 536 -10.07 -2.72 46.22
C GLY A 536 -11.31 -3.52 46.65
N GLY A 537 -11.62 -3.52 47.95
CA GLY A 537 -12.92 -3.98 48.49
C GLY A 537 -13.86 -2.80 48.78
N PRO A 538 -15.19 -3.00 48.74
CA PRO A 538 -16.15 -1.93 48.45
C PRO A 538 -16.64 -1.18 49.70
N GLY A 539 -16.87 0.14 49.57
CA GLY A 539 -17.34 0.99 50.66
C GLY A 539 -18.24 2.13 50.18
N SER A 540 -19.54 1.89 50.29
CA SER A 540 -20.64 2.86 50.30
C SER A 540 -20.44 4.03 51.27
N GLY A 541 -20.91 5.23 50.95
CA GLY A 541 -21.20 6.23 51.98
C GLY A 541 -21.31 7.66 51.48
N THR A 542 -22.52 8.20 51.62
CA THR A 542 -22.96 9.57 51.33
C THR A 542 -22.39 10.62 52.30
N ASP A 543 -22.60 11.88 51.89
CA ASP A 543 -22.78 13.09 52.71
C ASP A 543 -21.59 14.04 52.97
N ASP A 544 -21.65 15.14 52.20
CA ASP A 544 -21.80 16.53 52.68
C ASP A 544 -20.64 17.17 53.49
N PHE A 545 -20.12 18.31 53.00
CA PHE A 545 -20.08 19.59 53.73
C PHE A 545 -19.25 20.66 53.00
N LYS A 546 -19.94 21.75 52.64
CA LYS A 546 -19.39 23.07 52.24
C LYS A 546 -18.63 23.72 53.40
N ASN A 547 -17.52 24.45 53.15
CA ASN A 547 -17.38 25.88 53.54
C ASN A 547 -16.07 26.58 53.12
N ASN A 548 -16.22 27.77 52.52
CA ASN A 548 -15.48 29.05 52.68
C ASN A 548 -13.93 29.15 52.66
N GLY A 549 -13.42 30.00 51.74
CA GLY A 549 -12.12 30.71 51.82
C GLY A 549 -12.04 31.76 52.96
N PRO A 550 -11.13 32.77 53.00
CA PRO A 550 -10.41 33.42 51.87
C PRO A 550 -8.97 34.04 52.17
N ARG A 551 -8.34 34.69 51.15
CA ARG A 551 -7.24 35.72 51.19
C ARG A 551 -5.81 35.21 51.56
N ASN A 552 -4.65 35.79 51.18
CA ASN A 552 -4.26 37.18 50.85
C ASN A 552 -2.85 37.28 50.17
N ARG A 553 -2.59 38.47 49.60
CA ARG A 553 -1.45 39.08 48.88
C ARG A 553 -0.08 39.20 49.60
N GLY A 554 0.96 39.48 48.79
CA GLY A 554 2.06 40.44 49.04
C GLY A 554 3.30 40.19 48.15
N SER A 555 3.53 40.91 47.03
CA SER A 555 4.23 42.21 46.87
C SER A 555 5.78 42.14 46.95
N GLY A 556 6.49 42.63 45.92
CA GLY A 556 7.91 42.98 46.01
C GLY A 556 8.66 43.17 44.69
N ASP A 557 8.76 44.42 44.24
CA ASP A 557 9.42 44.98 43.06
C ASP A 557 10.91 44.63 42.84
N ASN A 558 11.36 44.53 41.58
CA ASN A 558 12.23 45.53 40.92
C ASN A 558 12.91 45.00 39.63
N VAL A 559 12.67 45.71 38.53
CA VAL A 559 13.50 45.75 37.31
C VAL A 559 14.62 46.80 37.52
N PRO A 560 15.69 46.81 36.72
CA PRO A 560 15.73 47.90 35.74
C PRO A 560 16.23 47.51 34.34
N GLU A 561 15.57 48.12 33.36
CA GLU A 561 15.95 48.23 31.95
C GLU A 561 17.22 49.04 31.70
N LYS A 562 17.82 48.78 30.52
CA LYS A 562 18.29 49.71 29.44
C LYS A 562 19.58 49.12 28.85
N GLY A 563 19.77 48.95 27.55
CA GLY A 563 19.24 49.60 26.35
C GLY A 563 20.44 49.92 25.45
N GLY A 564 20.34 49.76 24.12
CA GLY A 564 21.38 50.23 23.20
C GLY A 564 21.45 49.51 21.85
N GLU A 565 21.15 50.26 20.80
CA GLU A 565 21.17 49.92 19.37
C GLU A 565 22.58 49.69 18.78
N SER A 566 22.57 49.11 17.56
CA SER A 566 23.41 49.43 16.40
C SER A 566 24.72 48.67 16.18
N GLY A 567 24.91 48.19 14.93
CA GLY A 567 26.24 48.08 14.32
C GLY A 567 26.46 46.96 13.30
N ILE A 568 26.21 47.26 12.03
CA ILE A 568 26.78 46.58 10.83
C ILE A 568 28.32 46.74 10.84
N ILE A 569 29.11 45.68 10.58
CA ILE A 569 30.38 45.76 9.80
C ILE A 569 30.71 44.42 9.10
N ASP A 570 31.19 44.56 7.86
CA ASP A 570 31.71 43.62 6.85
C ASP A 570 32.70 42.50 7.27
N ASN A 571 32.61 41.35 6.57
CA ASN A 571 33.60 40.60 5.72
C ASN A 571 35.14 40.85 5.92
N PRO A 572 36.12 40.02 5.42
CA PRO A 572 36.05 38.83 4.55
C PRO A 572 37.11 37.69 4.75
N GLN A 573 36.95 36.63 3.94
CA GLN A 573 37.96 35.81 3.21
C GLN A 573 39.16 35.12 3.89
N GLN A 574 39.33 33.84 3.51
CA GLN A 574 40.54 33.06 3.09
C GLN A 574 40.49 31.66 3.73
N GLY A 575 40.65 30.52 3.05
CA GLY A 575 41.26 30.24 1.76
C GLY A 575 42.41 29.23 1.93
N GLY A 576 42.29 28.04 1.34
CA GLY A 576 43.36 27.04 1.19
C GLY A 576 43.50 26.08 2.39
N GLY A 577 43.72 24.77 2.26
CA GLY A 577 44.24 23.98 1.15
C GLY A 577 45.39 23.09 1.67
N MET A 578 45.45 21.84 1.18
CA MET A 578 46.58 20.88 1.18
C MET A 578 46.64 19.76 2.23
N ARG A 579 46.38 18.55 1.72
CA ARG A 579 47.28 17.38 1.60
C ARG A 579 48.07 16.91 2.84
N GLY A 580 47.67 15.73 3.31
CA GLY A 580 48.45 14.48 3.22
C GLY A 580 49.54 14.21 4.26
N ASN A 581 49.51 13.03 4.89
CA ASN A 581 50.64 12.09 4.81
C ASN A 581 50.29 10.67 5.30
N ARG A 582 51.04 9.72 4.74
CA ARG A 582 51.09 8.28 5.03
C ARG A 582 51.89 7.92 6.29
N GLY A 583 51.69 6.68 6.76
CA GLY A 583 52.68 5.81 7.42
C GLY A 583 51.95 4.73 8.25
N ALA A 584 51.89 3.43 7.92
CA ALA A 584 52.86 2.40 7.52
C ALA A 584 53.65 1.76 8.69
N ASP A 585 53.25 0.54 9.06
CA ASP A 585 54.05 -0.67 9.36
C ASP A 585 53.11 -1.88 9.08
N GLY A 586 53.47 -3.08 8.61
CA GLY A 586 54.67 -3.94 8.58
C GLY A 586 54.15 -5.34 9.00
N SER A 587 54.35 -6.49 8.35
CA SER A 587 55.37 -6.95 7.41
C SER A 587 55.13 -8.43 7.04
N GLY A 588 55.38 -8.78 5.77
CA GLY A 588 55.97 -10.05 5.27
C GLY A 588 55.07 -11.31 5.19
N GLY A 589 55.05 -12.12 4.13
CA GLY A 589 55.84 -12.21 2.90
C GLY A 589 55.89 -13.67 2.42
N GLY A 590 55.76 -13.93 1.12
CA GLY A 590 55.94 -15.26 0.51
C GLY A 590 55.33 -15.37 -0.90
N GLU A 591 56.16 -15.60 -1.91
CA GLU A 591 55.95 -15.41 -3.36
C GLU A 591 55.69 -16.77 -4.10
N PRO A 592 55.63 -16.89 -5.47
CA PRO A 592 54.43 -17.35 -6.20
C PRO A 592 54.63 -18.57 -7.16
N GLY A 593 53.57 -18.93 -7.92
CA GLY A 593 53.58 -19.78 -9.14
C GLY A 593 52.58 -20.95 -9.07
N GLU A 594 51.90 -21.46 -10.10
CA GLU A 594 51.79 -21.24 -11.55
C GLU A 594 50.43 -21.88 -11.97
N GLU A 595 49.77 -21.34 -13.01
CA GLU A 595 48.59 -21.89 -13.73
C GLU A 595 49.00 -22.94 -14.82
N PRO A 596 48.12 -23.51 -15.69
CA PRO A 596 46.81 -24.19 -15.51
C PRO A 596 46.69 -25.50 -16.38
N ARG A 597 45.45 -26.01 -16.57
CA ARG A 597 44.89 -26.93 -17.62
C ARG A 597 44.51 -28.38 -17.16
N PRO A 598 43.75 -29.19 -17.96
CA PRO A 598 42.29 -29.15 -18.16
C PRO A 598 41.63 -30.56 -18.07
N GLY A 599 40.29 -30.68 -18.13
CA GLY A 599 39.65 -31.98 -18.42
C GLY A 599 38.13 -32.08 -18.23
N THR A 600 37.39 -32.14 -19.35
CA THR A 600 36.16 -32.95 -19.54
C THR A 600 36.56 -34.31 -20.15
N PRO A 601 35.71 -35.36 -20.29
CA PRO A 601 34.24 -35.42 -20.15
C PRO A 601 33.71 -36.64 -19.36
N GLN A 602 32.40 -36.67 -19.08
CA GLN A 602 31.69 -37.92 -18.76
C GLN A 602 30.47 -38.07 -19.66
N SER A 603 30.52 -39.13 -20.47
CA SER A 603 29.36 -39.89 -20.92
C SER A 603 28.66 -40.51 -19.70
N ASP A 604 27.40 -40.88 -19.84
CA ASP A 604 26.94 -42.28 -19.73
C ASP A 604 25.44 -42.30 -20.05
N GLY A 605 25.10 -43.03 -21.11
CA GLY A 605 23.72 -43.40 -21.43
C GLY A 605 23.47 -44.82 -20.96
N GLU A 606 22.27 -45.09 -20.46
CA GLU A 606 21.71 -46.43 -20.43
C GLU A 606 20.29 -46.43 -20.98
N GLN A 607 20.04 -47.46 -21.78
CA GLN A 607 18.88 -47.75 -22.59
C GLN A 607 18.47 -49.19 -22.23
N TRP A 608 17.19 -49.42 -21.94
CA TRP A 608 16.47 -50.71 -22.12
C TRP A 608 14.96 -50.42 -22.01
N GLU A 609 14.20 -50.38 -23.12
CA GLU A 609 13.53 -51.52 -23.81
C GLU A 609 12.74 -52.41 -22.83
N GLY A 610 11.40 -52.40 -22.82
CA GLY A 610 10.46 -52.98 -23.82
C GLY A 610 9.80 -54.19 -23.12
N ALA A 611 8.49 -54.46 -23.10
CA ALA A 611 7.53 -54.71 -24.18
C ALA A 611 6.22 -55.15 -23.47
N GLU A 612 5.06 -54.51 -23.70
CA GLU A 612 3.95 -54.91 -24.61
C GLU A 612 2.79 -55.73 -23.96
N PRO A 613 1.59 -55.85 -24.58
CA PRO A 613 0.33 -55.38 -23.98
C PRO A 613 -0.79 -56.45 -23.90
N ALA A 614 -1.97 -56.09 -23.36
CA ALA A 614 -3.22 -56.84 -23.59
C ALA A 614 -4.49 -55.99 -23.45
N GLN A 615 -5.10 -55.72 -24.60
CA GLN A 615 -6.52 -55.79 -24.98
C GLN A 615 -7.65 -55.52 -23.96
N GLU A 616 -8.45 -54.50 -24.31
CA GLU A 616 -9.83 -54.61 -24.83
C GLU A 616 -10.91 -55.26 -23.94
N SER A 617 -11.87 -54.43 -23.50
CA SER A 617 -13.27 -54.85 -23.48
C SER A 617 -14.20 -53.67 -23.78
N ALA A 618 -15.18 -53.96 -24.61
CA ALA A 618 -16.01 -53.07 -25.37
C ALA A 618 -17.31 -52.69 -24.64
N GLN A 619 -17.68 -51.41 -24.79
CA GLN A 619 -18.95 -50.89 -25.33
C GLN A 619 -20.34 -51.45 -24.95
N ASP A 620 -21.23 -50.44 -24.79
CA ASP A 620 -22.63 -50.31 -25.23
C ASP A 620 -23.78 -50.70 -24.28
N ALA A 621 -24.62 -49.71 -23.96
CA ALA A 621 -25.99 -49.54 -24.51
C ALA A 621 -26.70 -48.37 -23.76
N GLU A 622 -27.00 -47.25 -24.44
CA GLU A 622 -28.32 -46.88 -25.02
C GLU A 622 -29.36 -46.47 -23.95
N SER A 623 -30.15 -45.41 -24.09
CA SER A 623 -30.69 -44.70 -25.28
C SER A 623 -31.17 -43.30 -24.91
#